data_AF-A0A7S4F6T0-F1
#
_entry.id   AF-A0A7S4F6T0-F1
#
_cell.length_a   1.000
_cell.length_b   1.000
_cell.length_c   1.000
_cell.angle_alpha   90.00
_cell.angle_beta   90.00
_cell.angle_gamma   90.00
#
_symmetry.space_group_name_H-M   'P 1'
#
loop_
_entity.id
_entity.type
_entity.pdbx_description
1 polymer ?
#
loop_
_entity_poly.entity_id
_entity_poly.type
_entity_poly.pdbx_seq_one_letter_code
_entity_poly.pdbx_strand_id
1 'polypeptide(L)'
;VTGNAKGIDEVLARVEAAVQPLEIAQFDLFDRRYQTSWEAAMAKFRENVAAIEEMLKRFMDESFTKLRSAEDTFNLLQKFRSIQENEAGQKLMERKTMDILAQYEQELDHVAEL
;
A
#
# COMPACT_ATOMS: atom_id res chain seq x y z
N VAL A 1 12.43 2.15 -14.87
CA VAL A 1 12.79 1.90 -13.44
C VAL A 1 12.46 3.11 -12.54
N THR A 2 12.54 4.36 -12.99
CA THR A 2 12.44 5.56 -12.14
C THR A 2 11.02 6.04 -11.77
N GLY A 3 9.95 5.48 -12.35
CA GLY A 3 8.57 5.90 -12.07
C GLY A 3 7.98 5.35 -10.77
N ASN A 4 8.38 4.15 -10.36
CA ASN A 4 7.79 3.46 -9.20
C ASN A 4 8.33 3.96 -7.85
N ALA A 5 9.57 4.45 -7.80
CA ALA A 5 10.15 4.95 -6.55
C ALA A 5 9.40 6.18 -6.01
N LYS A 6 8.99 7.10 -6.89
CA LYS A 6 8.24 8.31 -6.51
C LYS A 6 6.89 8.00 -5.85
N GLY A 7 6.18 6.96 -6.32
CA GLY A 7 4.89 6.58 -5.75
C GLY A 7 5.03 6.06 -4.32
N ILE A 8 6.10 5.32 -4.03
CA ILE A 8 6.40 4.82 -2.68
C ILE A 8 6.80 5.96 -1.75
N ASP A 9 7.67 6.87 -2.22
CA ASP A 9 8.08 8.04 -1.42
C ASP A 9 6.88 8.91 -1.03
N GLU A 10 5.92 9.09 -1.95
CA GLU A 10 4.69 9.85 -1.69
C GLU A 10 3.77 9.14 -0.68
N VAL A 11 3.66 7.81 -0.74
CA VAL A 11 2.92 7.02 0.25
C VAL A 11 3.58 7.13 1.63
N LEU A 12 4.91 6.98 1.72
CA LEU A 12 5.66 7.09 2.96
C LEU A 12 5.48 8.47 3.61
N ALA A 13 5.61 9.55 2.82
CA ALA A 13 5.40 10.91 3.31
C ALA A 13 3.98 11.12 3.87
N ARG A 14 2.96 10.50 3.25
CA ARG A 14 1.58 10.57 3.76
C ARG A 14 1.36 9.77 5.04
N VAL A 15 2.03 8.63 5.21
CA VAL A 15 1.99 7.86 6.46
C VAL A 15 2.59 8.68 7.60
N GLU A 16 3.75 9.31 7.38
CA GLU A 16 4.38 10.19 8.36
C GLU A 16 3.49 11.41 8.69
N ALA A 17 2.84 12.00 7.68
CA ALA A 17 1.94 13.13 7.88
C ALA A 17 0.62 12.75 8.57
N ALA A 18 0.19 11.49 8.53
CA ALA A 18 -1.09 11.05 9.08
C ALA A 18 -1.14 11.18 10.61
N VAL A 19 0.00 10.99 11.30
CA VAL A 19 0.09 11.04 12.77
C VAL A 19 0.29 12.46 13.32
N GLN A 20 0.88 13.38 12.53
CA GLN A 20 1.18 14.74 13.00
C GLN A 20 0.00 15.47 13.65
N PRO A 21 -1.25 15.42 13.11
CA PRO A 21 -2.39 16.09 13.74
C PRO A 21 -2.72 15.58 15.15
N LEU A 22 -2.36 14.33 15.47
CA LEU A 22 -2.54 13.74 16.80
C LEU A 22 -1.40 14.17 17.74
N GLU A 23 -0.17 14.33 17.21
CA GLU A 23 1.00 14.78 17.98
C GLU A 23 0.92 16.25 18.39
N ILE A 24 0.36 17.11 17.53
CA ILE A 24 0.23 18.56 17.79
C ILE A 24 -1.12 18.95 18.37
N ALA A 25 -1.93 17.97 18.79
CA ALA A 25 -3.26 18.22 19.33
C ALA A 25 -3.19 19.19 20.52
N GLN A 26 -3.93 20.30 20.43
CA GLN A 26 -3.96 21.34 21.48
C GLN A 26 -4.90 21.00 22.65
N PHE A 27 -5.24 19.72 22.81
CA PHE A 27 -6.11 19.22 23.87
C PHE A 27 -5.54 17.93 24.45
N ASP A 28 -5.83 17.67 25.72
CA ASP A 28 -5.41 16.42 26.37
C ASP A 28 -6.25 15.26 25.82
N LEU A 29 -5.59 14.32 25.15
CA LEU A 29 -6.21 13.15 24.53
C LEU A 29 -6.87 12.21 25.55
N PHE A 30 -6.42 12.25 26.81
CA PHE A 30 -6.93 11.40 27.88
C PHE A 30 -7.98 12.11 28.76
N ASP A 31 -8.21 13.40 28.53
CA ASP A 31 -9.23 14.14 29.24
C ASP A 31 -10.60 13.97 28.56
N ARG A 32 -11.52 13.36 29.30
CA ARG A 32 -12.88 13.06 28.85
C ARG A 32 -13.66 14.30 28.40
N ARG A 33 -13.29 15.50 28.85
CA ARG A 33 -13.90 16.77 28.40
C ARG A 33 -13.70 17.02 26.91
N TYR A 34 -12.65 16.46 26.31
CA TYR A 34 -12.33 16.60 24.88
C TYR A 34 -12.75 15.38 24.05
N GLN A 35 -13.63 14.52 24.56
CA GLN A 35 -14.08 13.32 23.85
C GLN A 35 -14.54 13.60 22.41
N THR A 36 -15.37 14.63 22.20
CA THR A 36 -15.85 14.97 20.85
C THR A 36 -14.72 15.42 19.93
N SER A 37 -13.75 16.18 20.44
CA SER A 37 -12.56 16.60 19.69
C SER A 37 -11.69 15.41 19.33
N TRP A 38 -11.51 14.46 20.26
CA TRP A 38 -10.81 13.21 20.04
C TRP A 38 -11.49 12.34 18.98
N GLU A 39 -12.81 12.16 19.08
CA GLU A 39 -13.60 11.39 18.11
C GLU A 39 -13.47 11.97 16.71
N ALA A 40 -13.53 13.31 16.57
CA ALA A 40 -13.34 13.98 15.29
C ALA A 40 -11.92 13.80 14.74
N ALA A 41 -10.89 13.94 15.59
CA ALA A 41 -9.50 13.73 15.21
C ALA A 41 -9.25 12.28 14.74
N MET A 42 -9.79 11.30 15.47
CA MET A 42 -9.69 9.88 15.13
C MET A 42 -10.49 9.51 13.88
N ALA A 43 -11.65 10.13 13.65
CA ALA A 43 -12.40 9.93 12.41
C ALA A 43 -11.58 10.38 11.19
N LYS A 44 -10.98 11.57 11.26
CA LYS A 44 -10.12 12.10 10.20
C LYS A 44 -8.84 11.27 10.02
N PHE A 45 -8.25 10.80 11.10
CA PHE A 45 -7.10 9.89 11.05
C PHE A 45 -7.45 8.61 10.27
N ARG A 46 -8.57 7.97 10.61
CA ARG A 46 -9.03 6.75 9.92
C ARG A 46 -9.34 7.00 8.44
N GLU A 47 -9.92 8.14 8.10
CA GLU A 47 -10.15 8.55 6.71
C GLU A 47 -8.83 8.68 5.94
N ASN A 48 -7.82 9.33 6.54
CA ASN A 48 -6.49 9.45 5.94
C ASN A 48 -5.83 8.08 5.74
N VAL A 49 -5.93 7.17 6.72
CA VAL A 49 -5.41 5.79 6.59
C VAL A 49 -6.09 5.07 5.43
N ALA A 50 -7.42 5.12 5.33
CA ALA A 50 -8.16 4.48 4.24
C ALA A 50 -7.77 5.05 2.86
N ALA A 51 -7.53 6.36 2.77
CA ALA A 51 -7.05 7.00 1.54
C ALA A 51 -5.64 6.52 1.15
N ILE A 52 -4.74 6.37 2.12
CA ILE A 52 -3.40 5.82 1.90
C ILE A 52 -3.47 4.37 1.41
N GLU A 53 -4.30 3.54 2.04
CA GLU A 53 -4.50 2.14 1.62
C GLU A 53 -5.00 2.05 0.17
N GLU A 54 -5.96 2.89 -0.22
CA GLU A 54 -6.49 2.94 -1.58
C GLU A 54 -5.43 3.39 -2.59
N MET A 55 -4.63 4.41 -2.25
CA MET A 55 -3.51 4.83 -3.07
C MET A 55 -2.48 3.71 -3.28
N LEU A 56 -2.21 2.97 -2.22
CA LEU A 56 -1.26 1.88 -2.23
C LEU A 56 -1.77 0.71 -3.10
N LYS A 57 -3.07 0.41 -3.06
CA LYS A 57 -3.70 -0.54 -4.00
C LYS A 57 -3.55 -0.12 -5.45
N ARG A 58 -3.81 1.15 -5.77
CA ARG A 58 -3.63 1.69 -7.13
C ARG A 58 -2.18 1.64 -7.58
N PHE A 59 -1.25 2.02 -6.71
CA PHE A 59 0.19 1.93 -6.99
C PHE A 59 0.60 0.49 -7.31
N MET A 60 0.10 -0.48 -6.54
CA MET A 60 0.29 -1.88 -6.83
C MET A 60 -0.27 -2.24 -8.21
N ASP A 61 -1.54 -1.95 -8.48
CA ASP A 61 -2.17 -2.25 -9.78
C ASP A 61 -1.41 -1.65 -10.97
N GLU A 62 -0.94 -0.41 -10.84
CA GLU A 62 -0.12 0.26 -11.85
C GLU A 62 1.28 -0.34 -11.99
N SER A 63 1.87 -0.78 -10.88
CA SER A 63 3.16 -1.48 -10.89
C SER A 63 3.01 -2.83 -11.59
N PHE A 64 1.98 -3.61 -11.26
CA PHE A 64 1.72 -4.92 -11.86
C PHE A 64 1.42 -4.83 -13.37
N THR A 65 0.89 -3.71 -13.87
CA THR A 65 0.63 -3.51 -15.31
C THR A 65 1.84 -2.99 -16.10
N LYS A 66 2.88 -2.45 -15.42
CA LYS A 66 4.06 -1.84 -16.07
C LYS A 66 5.35 -2.66 -15.90
N LEU A 67 5.33 -3.80 -15.21
CA LEU A 67 6.54 -4.53 -14.88
C LEU A 67 6.99 -5.49 -15.99
N ARG A 68 8.32 -5.51 -16.17
CA ARG A 68 9.07 -5.99 -17.33
C ARG A 68 9.43 -7.48 -17.24
N SER A 69 9.30 -8.08 -16.05
CA SER A 69 9.44 -9.52 -15.79
C SER A 69 8.62 -9.97 -14.58
N ALA A 70 8.24 -11.25 -14.55
CA ALA A 70 7.56 -11.87 -13.41
C ALA A 70 8.41 -11.85 -12.11
N GLU A 71 9.74 -11.92 -12.23
CA GLU A 71 10.68 -11.93 -11.11
C GLU A 71 10.70 -10.62 -10.31
N ASP A 72 10.83 -9.47 -11.01
CA ASP A 72 10.84 -8.15 -10.38
C ASP A 72 9.52 -7.87 -9.65
N THR A 73 8.43 -8.36 -10.24
CA THR A 73 7.07 -8.22 -9.75
C THR A 73 6.81 -9.05 -8.50
N PHE A 74 7.34 -10.28 -8.44
CA PHE A 74 7.28 -11.14 -7.27
C PHE A 74 8.04 -10.57 -6.07
N ASN A 75 9.23 -10.01 -6.30
CA ASN A 75 10.04 -9.37 -5.26
C ASN A 75 9.32 -8.17 -4.62
N LEU A 76 8.59 -7.38 -5.42
CA LEU A 76 7.77 -6.28 -4.92
C LEU A 76 6.59 -6.80 -4.06
N LEU A 77 5.92 -7.86 -4.52
CA LEU A 77 4.82 -8.49 -3.78
C LEU A 77 5.27 -9.03 -2.41
N GLN A 78 6.46 -9.63 -2.31
CA GLN A 78 6.98 -10.15 -1.05
C GLN A 78 7.23 -9.05 -0.01
N LYS A 79 7.82 -7.92 -0.41
CA LYS A 79 8.02 -6.76 0.48
C LYS A 79 6.68 -6.26 1.00
N PHE A 80 5.66 -6.26 0.16
CA PHE A 80 4.32 -5.82 0.52
C PHE A 80 3.62 -6.76 1.52
N ARG A 81 3.79 -8.07 1.35
CA ARG A 81 3.24 -9.09 2.24
C ARG A 81 3.76 -8.97 3.68
N SER A 82 4.99 -8.49 3.86
CA SER A 82 5.56 -8.25 5.19
C SER A 82 4.91 -7.08 5.95
N ILE A 83 4.17 -6.21 5.25
CA ILE A 83 3.57 -4.97 5.79
C ILE A 83 2.05 -5.12 5.98
N GLN A 84 1.40 -6.05 5.27
CA GLN A 84 -0.04 -6.26 5.31
C GLN A 84 -0.42 -7.44 6.21
N GLU A 85 -1.03 -7.14 7.36
CA GLU A 85 -1.52 -8.17 8.31
C GLU A 85 -3.05 -8.36 8.27
N ASN A 86 -3.78 -7.54 7.50
CA ASN A 86 -5.24 -7.63 7.42
C ASN A 86 -5.72 -8.60 6.31
N GLU A 87 -6.90 -9.22 6.52
CA GLU A 87 -7.44 -10.27 5.65
C GLU A 87 -7.69 -9.79 4.21
N ALA A 88 -8.07 -8.52 4.04
CA ALA A 88 -8.31 -7.92 2.73
C ALA A 88 -7.01 -7.77 1.92
N GLY A 89 -5.93 -7.35 2.57
CA GLY A 89 -4.59 -7.29 2.00
C GLY A 89 -4.09 -8.67 1.63
N GLN A 90 -4.32 -9.67 2.47
CA GLN A 90 -3.90 -11.05 2.23
C GLN A 90 -4.57 -11.66 0.99
N LYS A 91 -5.88 -11.49 0.84
CA LYS A 91 -6.63 -11.91 -0.38
C LYS A 91 -6.16 -11.18 -1.65
N LEU A 92 -5.79 -9.91 -1.53
CA LEU A 92 -5.22 -9.16 -2.65
C LEU A 92 -3.85 -9.72 -3.06
N MET A 93 -3.00 -10.11 -2.09
CA MET A 93 -1.71 -10.74 -2.37
C MET A 93 -1.84 -12.08 -3.11
N GLU A 94 -2.82 -12.90 -2.73
CA GLU A 94 -3.10 -14.17 -3.40
C GLU A 94 -3.49 -13.96 -4.87
N ARG A 95 -4.40 -13.03 -5.15
CA ARG A 95 -4.82 -12.70 -6.53
C ARG A 95 -3.65 -12.23 -7.37
N LYS A 96 -2.84 -11.29 -6.86
CA LYS A 96 -1.66 -10.78 -7.59
C LYS A 96 -0.58 -11.84 -7.82
N THR A 97 -0.49 -12.85 -6.97
CA THR A 97 0.43 -13.99 -7.20
C THR A 97 0.03 -14.78 -8.44
N MET A 98 -1.27 -14.96 -8.69
CA MET A 98 -1.76 -15.65 -9.90
C MET A 98 -1.42 -14.86 -11.17
N ASP A 99 -1.59 -13.54 -11.14
CA ASP A 99 -1.23 -12.66 -12.27
C ASP A 99 0.27 -12.76 -12.61
N ILE A 100 1.14 -12.84 -11.59
CA ILE A 100 2.59 -13.02 -11.77
C ILE A 100 2.92 -14.37 -12.41
N LEU A 101 2.25 -15.45 -11.98
CA LEU A 101 2.50 -16.78 -12.54
C LEU A 101 2.08 -16.87 -14.00
N ALA A 102 0.96 -16.24 -14.39
CA ALA A 102 0.54 -16.16 -15.79
C ALA A 102 1.56 -15.39 -16.65
N GLN A 103 2.14 -14.32 -16.12
CA GLN A 103 3.21 -13.58 -16.80
C GLN A 103 4.49 -14.43 -16.94
N TYR A 104 4.82 -15.23 -15.93
CA TYR A 104 5.96 -16.15 -15.97
C TYR A 104 5.79 -17.24 -17.03
N GLU A 105 4.58 -17.80 -17.17
CA GLU A 105 4.27 -18.77 -18.24
C GLU A 105 4.50 -18.17 -19.63
N GLN A 106 4.05 -16.93 -19.86
CA GLN A 106 4.29 -16.23 -21.13
C GLN A 106 5.79 -16.00 -21.41
N GLU A 107 6.57 -15.68 -20.37
CA GLU A 107 8.02 -15.53 -20.49
C GLU A 107 8.71 -16.86 -20.84
N LEU A 108 8.28 -17.97 -20.25
CA LEU A 108 8.80 -19.30 -20.57
C LEU A 108 8.48 -19.70 -22.01
N ASP A 109 7.25 -19.48 -22.47
CA ASP A 109 6.85 -19.75 -23.85
C ASP A 109 7.71 -18.96 -24.84
N HIS A 110 7.96 -17.67 -24.56
CA HIS A 110 8.81 -16.83 -25.40
C HIS A 110 10.27 -17.32 -25.46
N VAL A 111 10.82 -17.83 -24.35
CA VAL A 111 12.18 -18.41 -24.33
C VAL A 111 12.23 -19.76 -25.03
N ALA A 112 11.17 -20.57 -24.96
CA ALA A 112 11.10 -21.86 -25.63
C ALA A 112 11.01 -21.76 -27.16
N GLU A 113 10.56 -20.61 -27.68
CA GLU A 113 10.51 -20.31 -29.12
C GLU A 113 11.83 -19.76 -29.70
N LEU A 114 12.84 -19.49 -28.87
CA LEU A 114 14.19 -19.02 -29.25
C LEU A 114 15.18 -20.18 -29.48
#